data_AF-A0A4P5TK86-F1
#
_entry.id   AF-A0A4P5TK86-F1
#
_cell.length_a   1.000
_cell.length_b   1.000
_cell.length_c   1.000
_cell.angle_alpha   90.00
_cell.angle_beta   90.00
_cell.angle_gamma   90.00
#
_symmetry.space_group_name_H-M   'P 1'
#
loop_
_entity.id
_entity.type
_entity.pdbx_description
1 polymer ?
#
loop_
_entity_poly.entity_id
_entity_poly.type
_entity_poly.pdbx_seq_one_letter_code
_entity_poly.pdbx_strand_id
1 'polypeptide(L)' 'MNITIIGASAGIGLETVKRGLDRNHSITTLSRSGIEIEEKKSLKVILGDATNKADLLSSI' A
#
# COMPACT_ATOMS: atom_id res chain seq x y z
N MET A 1 -1.86 1.30 13.47
CA MET A 1 -0.39 1.12 13.26
C MET A 1 -0.03 1.73 11.92
N ASN A 2 1.26 1.99 11.67
CA ASN A 2 1.77 2.35 10.33
C ASN A 2 2.23 1.07 9.66
N ILE A 3 1.62 0.69 8.54
CA ILE A 3 1.86 -0.59 7.88
C ILE A 3 2.12 -0.35 6.40
N THR A 4 3.23 -0.90 5.91
CA THR A 4 3.53 -0.95 4.49
C THR A 4 3.12 -2.28 3.89
N ILE A 5 2.39 -2.25 2.78
CA ILE A 5 1.93 -3.43 2.06
C ILE A 5 2.51 -3.41 0.64
N ILE A 6 3.40 -4.36 0.36
CA ILE A 6 4.00 -4.58 -0.96
C ILE A 6 3.11 -5.53 -1.76
N GLY A 7 2.89 -5.25 -3.04
CA GLY A 7 1.98 -6.04 -3.88
C GLY A 7 0.50 -5.76 -3.57
N ALA A 8 0.18 -4.51 -3.24
CA ALA A 8 -1.13 -4.08 -2.76
C ALA A 8 -2.19 -3.89 -3.86
N SER A 9 -1.81 -3.98 -5.14
CA SER A 9 -2.73 -3.68 -6.25
C SER A 9 -3.75 -4.77 -6.57
N ALA A 10 -3.56 -6.00 -6.07
CA ALA A 10 -4.48 -7.12 -6.36
C ALA A 10 -4.49 -8.19 -5.26
N GLY A 11 -5.47 -9.10 -5.37
CA GLY A 11 -5.55 -10.32 -4.56
C GLY A 11 -5.45 -10.07 -3.05
N ILE A 12 -4.57 -10.82 -2.39
CA ILE A 12 -4.39 -10.76 -0.94
C ILE A 12 -3.85 -9.41 -0.44
N GLY A 13 -3.01 -8.74 -1.23
CA GLY A 13 -2.44 -7.45 -0.86
C GLY A 13 -3.51 -6.36 -0.80
N LEU A 14 -4.37 -6.32 -1.83
CA LEU A 14 -5.50 -5.40 -1.90
C LEU A 14 -6.47 -5.61 -0.72
N GLU A 15 -6.78 -6.86 -0.41
CA GLU A 15 -7.68 -7.17 0.71
C GLU A 15 -7.05 -6.82 2.06
N THR A 16 -5.74 -6.95 2.19
CA THR A 16 -5.00 -6.54 3.39
C THR A 16 -5.04 -5.02 3.57
N VAL A 17 -4.93 -4.23 2.49
CA VAL A 17 -5.12 -2.77 2.53
C VAL A 17 -6.51 -2.43 3.06
N LYS A 18 -7.56 -3.03 2.48
CA LYS A 18 -8.96 -2.79 2.88
C LYS A 18 -9.16 -3.07 4.38
N ARG A 19 -8.71 -4.24 4.86
CA ARG A 19 -8.81 -4.62 6.28
C ARG A 19 -7.97 -3.74 7.20
N GLY A 20 -6.79 -3.33 6.75
CA GLY A 20 -5.94 -2.40 7.49
C GLY A 20 -6.62 -1.05 7.71
N LEU A 21 -7.20 -0.50 6.64
CA LEU A 21 -7.94 0.77 6.68
C LEU A 21 -9.21 0.66 7.54
N ASP A 22 -9.97 -0.42 7.42
CA ASP A 22 -11.16 -0.69 8.23
C ASP A 22 -10.85 -0.74 9.74
N ARG A 23 -9.66 -1.23 10.08
CA ARG A 23 -9.13 -1.25 11.46
C ARG A 23 -8.43 0.05 11.88
N ASN A 24 -8.65 1.15 11.15
CA ASN A 24 -8.07 2.47 11.40
C ASN A 24 -6.53 2.44 11.47
N HIS A 25 -5.88 1.63 10.62
CA HIS A 25 -4.43 1.70 10.44
C HIS A 25 -4.07 2.71 9.34
N SER A 26 -2.87 3.29 9.44
CA SER A 26 -2.27 4.09 8.39
C SER A 26 -1.53 3.14 7.46
N ILE A 27 -1.93 3.10 6.20
CA ILE A 27 -1.42 2.16 5.22
C ILE A 27 -0.60 2.91 4.17
N THR A 28 0.62 2.44 3.93
CA THR A 28 1.42 2.78 2.77
C THR A 28 1.44 1.59 1.83
N THR A 29 1.23 1.78 0.53
CA THR A 29 1.28 0.69 -0.44
C THR A 29 2.45 0.85 -1.39
N LEU A 30 3.08 -0.24 -1.80
CA LEU A 30 4.05 -0.27 -2.91
C LEU A 30 3.59 -1.29 -3.95
N SER A 31 3.26 -0.83 -5.16
CA SER A 31 2.81 -1.68 -6.26
C SER A 31 3.25 -1.13 -7.61
N ARG A 32 3.43 -2.00 -8.60
CA ARG A 32 3.78 -1.59 -9.98
C ARG A 32 2.60 -1.01 -10.75
N SER A 33 1.38 -1.27 -10.30
CA SER A 33 0.13 -0.79 -10.89
C SER A 33 -0.67 -0.03 -9.84
N GLY A 34 -1.56 0.84 -10.31
CA GLY A 34 -2.49 1.57 -9.44
C GLY A 34 -3.42 0.65 -8.66
N ILE A 35 -4.07 1.24 -7.65
CA ILE A 35 -5.01 0.56 -6.76
C ILE A 35 -6.32 1.34 -6.81
N GLU A 36 -7.42 0.65 -7.08
CA GLU A 36 -8.76 1.25 -7.11
C GLU A 36 -9.39 1.21 -5.71
N ILE A 37 -8.95 2.12 -4.85
CA ILE A 37 -9.57 2.37 -3.54
C ILE A 37 -9.80 3.87 -3.42
N GLU A 38 -10.99 4.27 -2.95
CA GLU A 38 -11.28 5.67 -2.65
C GLU A 38 -10.21 6.24 -1.70
N GLU A 39 -9.65 7.39 -2.06
CA GLU A 39 -8.59 8.03 -1.27
C GLU A 39 -9.09 8.32 0.15
N LYS A 40 -8.57 7.58 1.12
CA LYS A 40 -8.75 7.83 2.55
C LYS A 40 -7.55 8.59 3.08
N LYS A 41 -7.78 9.48 4.05
CA LYS A 41 -6.71 10.24 4.74
C LYS A 41 -5.59 9.35 5.32
N SER A 42 -5.89 8.08 5.61
CA SER A 42 -4.96 7.09 6.17
C SER A 42 -4.32 6.17 5.12
N LEU A 43 -4.46 6.44 3.83
CA LEU A 43 -3.86 5.65 2.74
C LEU A 43 -2.84 6.51 1.95
N LYS A 44 -1.60 6.02 1.85
CA LYS A 44 -0.55 6.55 0.97
C LYS A 44 -0.26 5.53 -0.12
N VAL A 45 -0.45 5.91 -1.38
CA VAL A 45 -0.18 5.04 -2.53
C VAL A 45 1.16 5.39 -3.17
N ILE A 46 2.06 4.41 -3.29
CA ILE A 46 3.34 4.56 -4.00
C ILE A 46 3.35 3.58 -5.17
N LEU A 47 3.56 4.14 -6.36
CA LEU A 47 3.81 3.37 -7.58
C LEU A 47 5.32 3.11 -7.69
N GLY A 48 5.72 1.84 -7.76
CA GLY A 48 7.14 1.47 -7.82
C GLY A 48 7.36 -0.04 -7.80
N ASP A 49 8.64 -0.43 -7.76
CA ASP A 49 9.06 -1.84 -7.78
C ASP A 49 9.71 -2.24 -6.46
N ALA A 50 9.26 -3.36 -5.88
CA ALA A 50 9.81 -3.90 -4.63
C ALA A 50 11.27 -4.35 -4.74
N THR A 51 11.74 -4.65 -5.95
CA THR A 51 13.14 -5.01 -6.23
C THR A 51 14.02 -3.78 -6.47
N ASN A 52 13.44 -2.59 -6.62
CA ASN A 52 14.18 -1.34 -6.67
C ASN A 52 14.41 -0.83 -5.23
N LYS A 53 15.69 -0.66 -4.87
CA LYS A 53 16.08 -0.21 -3.53
C LYS A 53 15.52 1.17 -3.17
N ALA A 54 15.50 2.12 -4.10
CA ALA A 54 15.01 3.47 -3.85
C ALA A 54 13.50 3.47 -3.59
N ASP A 55 12.74 2.72 -4.39
CA ASP A 55 11.29 2.58 -4.23
C ASP A 55 10.94 1.92 -2.91
N LEU A 56 11.65 0.85 -2.54
CA LEU A 56 11.47 0.17 -1.26
C LEU A 56 11.74 1.12 -0.08
N LEU A 57 12.85 1.87 -0.11
CA LEU A 57 13.17 2.85 0.94
C LEU A 57 12.15 3.98 1.03
N SER A 58 11.51 4.37 -0.08
CA SER A 58 10.47 5.40 -0.08
C SER A 58 9.14 4.94 0.55
N SER A 59 8.98 3.62 0.71
CA SER A 59 7.75 2.96 1.16
C SER A 59 7.73 2.58 2.64
N ILE A 60 8.85 2.70 3.35
CA ILE A 60 9.00 2.41 4.78
C ILE A 60 8.87 3.66 5.67
#